data_AF-A0A7S3BHQ7-F1
#
_entry.id   AF-A0A7S3BHQ7-F1
#
_cell.length_a   1.000
_cell.length_b   1.000
_cell.length_c   1.000
_cell.angle_alpha   90.00
_cell.angle_beta   90.00
_cell.angle_gamma   90.00
#
_symmetry.space_group_name_H-M   'P 1'
#
loop_
_entity.id
_entity.type
_entity.pdbx_description
1 polymer ?
#
loop_
_entity_poly.entity_id
_entity_poly.type
_entity_poly.pdbx_seq_one_letter_code
_entity_poly.pdbx_strand_id
1 'polypeptide(L)'
;MPSTSCLSSNRVSLRGPKLCVRGHTQITPRSHPEARSHLATSVIKVTVRAQCIPSGSRWASLLTPGQMFSAAQSVRRAFELTSPASSTWSPLSGRLLYEARRLARRASSGELVLFLGSGTSRTVDLPGWSELLEQIAISVGLSHAELKQLLSLETTDQAKLLQHRLGSSKLAWLQHTAAPEVVHGGSSPELAQMLGAAELQRLAVELLSSRHYSLTHGLLAGLPHDAAVTTNSDLCYDLACNAATTALTVLPYEAASSERWLLKLHGDVNHPEDIILTYSSTTPYGYEREALSGVVQGLLITRHILFVGFSLTDEAFNSIAASVRRSLQQPQPQPAMPTTPQRYSATIFAEDVVPLPSPSPPSATSFSLDAPKPFGTTLTLSDRPFLAELWPELDPIPMAAGVAAQIGDRARRWRVLDIFLDRVCLEVTRAAEHLLDPKFGGTFTSYDVELRREIALLVDELRTDERCQQASAFLIVHEMLLQLGCTEKHLKKFSDEGSYII
;
A
#
# COMPACT_ATOMS: atom_id res chain seq x y z
N MET A 1 62.51 9.86 34.71
CA MET A 1 61.93 9.13 35.86
C MET A 1 62.13 9.98 37.10
N PRO A 2 61.26 9.91 38.14
CA PRO A 2 59.91 9.29 38.24
C PRO A 2 58.82 10.32 37.86
N SER A 3 57.55 10.04 37.46
CA SER A 3 56.42 9.30 38.08
C SER A 3 55.95 9.95 39.41
N THR A 4 54.67 10.15 39.77
CA THR A 4 53.29 9.69 39.35
C THR A 4 52.27 10.69 40.00
N SER A 5 50.96 10.82 39.70
CA SER A 5 50.01 10.23 38.72
C SER A 5 48.62 10.94 38.77
N CYS A 6 47.87 10.94 37.66
CA CYS A 6 46.39 10.92 37.53
C CYS A 6 45.47 11.95 38.22
N LEU A 7 44.66 12.65 37.40
CA LEU A 7 43.19 12.42 37.33
C LEU A 7 42.63 12.89 35.95
N SER A 8 41.59 12.22 35.46
CA SER A 8 41.26 12.14 34.02
C SER A 8 39.94 12.81 33.62
N SER A 9 39.92 13.49 32.47
CA SER A 9 38.70 14.01 31.84
C SER A 9 38.17 13.06 30.76
N ASN A 10 36.92 12.60 30.90
CA ASN A 10 36.26 11.75 29.90
C ASN A 10 35.54 12.61 28.84
N ARG A 11 36.05 12.63 27.61
CA ARG A 11 35.26 12.89 26.39
C ARG A 11 35.34 11.65 25.49
N VAL A 12 34.21 10.95 25.34
CA VAL A 12 34.11 9.78 24.47
C VAL A 12 34.02 10.23 23.01
N SER A 13 35.02 9.87 22.20
CA SER A 13 35.01 10.07 20.75
C SER A 13 34.90 8.70 20.07
N LEU A 14 33.75 8.42 19.45
CA LEU A 14 33.52 7.18 18.71
C LEU A 14 33.99 7.35 17.25
N ARG A 15 35.23 6.95 16.96
CA ARG A 15 35.72 6.78 15.59
C ARG A 15 35.35 5.39 15.06
N GLY A 16 34.50 5.34 14.03
CA GLY A 16 34.32 4.13 13.22
C GLY A 16 35.55 3.83 12.32
N PRO A 17 35.75 2.57 11.90
CA PRO A 17 36.94 2.17 11.15
C PRO A 17 36.91 2.68 9.70
N LYS A 18 38.02 3.30 9.27
CA LYS A 18 38.25 3.60 7.84
C LYS A 18 38.77 2.34 7.14
N LEU A 19 37.96 1.69 6.32
CA LEU A 19 38.47 0.72 5.35
C LEU A 19 38.99 1.47 4.12
N CYS A 20 40.29 1.35 3.84
CA CYS A 20 40.91 1.86 2.62
C CYS A 20 40.87 0.77 1.55
N VAL A 21 40.37 1.09 0.35
CA VAL A 21 40.47 0.20 -0.82
C VAL A 21 41.05 1.00 -1.99
N ARG A 22 42.37 0.88 -2.17
CA ARG A 22 43.04 1.06 -3.46
C ARG A 22 43.25 -0.33 -4.06
N GLY A 23 42.97 -0.50 -5.35
CA GLY A 23 43.27 -1.73 -6.06
C GLY A 23 42.47 -1.86 -7.36
N HIS A 24 43.10 -1.57 -8.49
CA HIS A 24 42.59 -2.05 -9.78
C HIS A 24 42.86 -3.55 -9.89
N THR A 25 41.82 -4.35 -10.07
CA THR A 25 41.93 -5.74 -10.51
C THR A 25 40.84 -6.02 -11.53
N GLN A 26 41.25 -6.29 -12.77
CA GLN A 26 40.37 -6.88 -13.79
C GLN A 26 39.95 -8.27 -13.30
N ILE A 27 38.64 -8.55 -13.29
CA ILE A 27 38.11 -9.87 -12.92
C ILE A 27 37.83 -10.64 -14.22
N THR A 28 38.71 -11.58 -14.56
CA THR A 28 38.41 -12.64 -15.51
C THR A 28 37.44 -13.66 -14.88
N PRO A 29 36.43 -14.16 -15.58
CA PRO A 29 35.44 -15.06 -14.99
C PRO A 29 36.02 -16.46 -14.75
N ARG A 30 36.13 -16.86 -13.49
CA ARG A 30 36.18 -18.28 -13.08
C ARG A 30 34.97 -18.60 -12.22
N SER A 31 34.33 -19.71 -12.54
CA SER A 31 33.15 -20.24 -11.88
C SER A 31 33.44 -20.65 -10.43
N HIS A 32 32.89 -19.92 -9.45
CA HIS A 32 32.87 -20.36 -8.04
C HIS A 32 31.48 -20.13 -7.42
N PRO A 33 30.91 -21.10 -6.67
CA PRO A 33 29.57 -20.96 -6.08
C PRO A 33 29.40 -19.78 -5.13
N GLU A 34 30.46 -19.37 -4.43
CA GLU A 34 30.43 -18.31 -3.41
C GLU A 34 30.09 -16.92 -3.98
N ALA A 35 30.38 -16.68 -5.27
CA ALA A 35 30.00 -15.42 -5.93
C ALA A 35 28.48 -15.23 -6.01
N ARG A 36 27.70 -16.32 -6.09
CA ARG A 36 26.22 -16.26 -6.12
C ARG A 36 25.63 -15.85 -4.77
N SER A 37 26.26 -16.22 -3.65
CA SER A 37 25.88 -15.79 -2.30
C SER A 37 26.04 -14.27 -2.12
N HIS A 38 27.16 -13.73 -2.59
CA HIS A 38 27.39 -12.28 -2.59
C HIS A 38 26.44 -11.54 -3.54
N LEU A 39 26.07 -12.10 -4.70
CA LEU A 39 25.07 -11.50 -5.58
C LEU A 39 23.68 -11.50 -4.94
N ALA A 40 23.21 -12.62 -4.36
CA ALA A 40 21.88 -12.69 -3.74
C ALA A 40 21.73 -11.71 -2.55
N THR A 41 22.76 -11.62 -1.70
CA THR A 41 22.83 -10.62 -0.63
C THR A 41 22.89 -9.19 -1.18
N SER A 42 23.50 -9.01 -2.36
CA SER A 42 23.52 -7.73 -3.07
C SER A 42 22.19 -7.43 -3.76
N VAL A 43 21.40 -8.43 -4.19
CA VAL A 43 20.10 -8.23 -4.85
C VAL A 43 19.01 -7.85 -3.86
N ILE A 44 19.00 -8.42 -2.64
CA ILE A 44 18.19 -7.89 -1.53
C ILE A 44 18.62 -6.44 -1.23
N LYS A 45 19.93 -6.16 -1.23
CA LYS A 45 20.45 -4.78 -1.17
C LYS A 45 20.18 -3.96 -2.45
N VAL A 46 19.77 -4.52 -3.58
CA VAL A 46 19.39 -3.77 -4.79
C VAL A 46 17.91 -3.43 -4.73
N THR A 47 17.02 -4.33 -4.31
CA THR A 47 15.62 -3.94 -4.04
C THR A 47 15.58 -2.88 -2.93
N VAL A 48 16.32 -3.08 -1.83
CA VAL A 48 16.36 -2.13 -0.70
C VAL A 48 17.19 -0.86 -1.01
N ARG A 49 18.27 -0.91 -1.80
CA ARG A 49 18.94 0.34 -2.23
C ARG A 49 18.18 1.06 -3.32
N ALA A 50 17.67 0.39 -4.35
CA ALA A 50 16.97 1.04 -5.47
C ALA A 50 15.78 1.87 -5.00
N GLN A 51 15.04 1.39 -4.00
CA GLN A 51 13.94 2.10 -3.34
C GLN A 51 14.40 3.22 -2.38
N CYS A 52 15.70 3.37 -2.15
CA CYS A 52 16.30 4.33 -1.21
C CYS A 52 17.57 5.03 -1.76
N ILE A 53 17.75 5.15 -3.08
CA ILE A 53 18.92 5.87 -3.65
C ILE A 53 18.64 7.38 -3.64
N PRO A 54 19.45 8.21 -2.95
CA PRO A 54 19.40 9.66 -3.14
C PRO A 54 19.82 9.99 -4.57
N SER A 55 19.08 10.89 -5.22
CA SER A 55 19.34 11.37 -6.59
C SER A 55 20.82 11.73 -6.82
N GLY A 56 21.54 10.91 -7.60
CA GLY A 56 22.97 11.17 -7.87
C GLY A 56 23.80 10.01 -8.46
N SER A 57 23.34 8.76 -8.39
CA SER A 57 24.09 7.61 -8.94
C SER A 57 23.75 7.37 -10.43
N ARG A 58 24.66 7.77 -11.34
CA ARG A 58 24.52 7.65 -12.83
C ARG A 58 24.18 6.26 -13.40
N TRP A 59 24.21 5.20 -12.60
CA TRP A 59 23.85 3.84 -13.03
C TRP A 59 22.34 3.54 -12.90
N ALA A 60 21.60 4.29 -12.07
CA ALA A 60 20.18 4.05 -11.81
C ALA A 60 19.25 4.64 -12.90
N SER A 61 19.75 5.54 -13.75
CA SER A 61 18.96 6.28 -14.75
C SER A 61 18.78 5.54 -16.10
N LEU A 62 19.02 4.23 -16.15
CA LEU A 62 19.04 3.42 -17.40
C LEU A 62 18.38 2.03 -17.26
N LEU A 63 17.62 1.80 -16.20
CA LEU A 63 16.89 0.56 -15.92
C LEU A 63 15.47 0.91 -15.47
N THR A 64 14.44 0.25 -16.01
CA THR A 64 13.09 0.42 -15.46
C THR A 64 12.98 -0.37 -14.16
N PRO A 65 12.29 0.14 -13.13
CA PRO A 65 12.12 -0.63 -11.89
C PRO A 65 11.27 -1.90 -12.04
N GLY A 66 10.44 -2.02 -13.09
CA GLY A 66 9.80 -3.29 -13.49
C GLY A 66 10.83 -4.38 -13.81
N GLN A 67 11.82 -4.09 -14.68
CA GLN A 67 12.92 -5.01 -14.98
C GLN A 67 13.72 -5.40 -13.72
N MET A 68 14.05 -4.42 -12.86
CA MET A 68 14.79 -4.68 -11.62
C MET A 68 14.00 -5.56 -10.64
N PHE A 69 12.67 -5.40 -10.59
CA PHE A 69 11.77 -6.22 -9.78
C PHE A 69 11.64 -7.65 -10.34
N SER A 70 11.37 -7.78 -11.65
CA SER A 70 11.33 -9.05 -12.38
C SER A 70 12.63 -9.86 -12.18
N ALA A 71 13.80 -9.22 -12.33
CA ALA A 71 15.09 -9.85 -12.08
C ALA A 71 15.28 -10.30 -10.63
N ALA A 72 14.89 -9.46 -9.66
CA ALA A 72 14.97 -9.82 -8.24
C ALA A 72 14.09 -11.04 -7.91
N GLN A 73 12.87 -11.12 -8.47
CA GLN A 73 11.99 -12.27 -8.29
C GLN A 73 12.48 -13.53 -9.04
N SER A 74 13.16 -13.40 -10.17
CA SER A 74 13.83 -14.54 -10.84
C SER A 74 14.94 -15.14 -9.96
N VAL A 75 15.86 -14.30 -9.45
CA VAL A 75 16.94 -14.74 -8.55
C VAL A 75 16.40 -15.43 -7.29
N ARG A 76 15.31 -14.93 -6.71
CA ARG A 76 14.65 -15.54 -5.54
C ARG A 76 14.10 -16.93 -5.84
N ARG A 77 13.49 -17.13 -7.02
CA ARG A 77 12.98 -18.43 -7.48
C ARG A 77 14.12 -19.42 -7.71
N ALA A 78 15.19 -18.99 -8.36
CA ALA A 78 16.39 -19.80 -8.55
C ALA A 78 16.99 -20.26 -7.21
N PHE A 79 17.05 -19.36 -6.21
CA PHE A 79 17.54 -19.67 -4.88
C PHE A 79 16.63 -20.66 -4.13
N GLU A 80 15.30 -20.51 -4.22
CA GLU A 80 14.32 -21.44 -3.63
C GLU A 80 14.46 -22.86 -4.19
N LEU A 81 14.74 -23.01 -5.49
CA LEU A 81 15.00 -24.29 -6.13
C LEU A 81 16.32 -24.93 -5.68
N THR A 82 17.38 -24.13 -5.51
CA THR A 82 18.74 -24.66 -5.21
C THR A 82 19.04 -24.85 -3.73
N SER A 83 18.33 -24.17 -2.83
CA SER A 83 18.54 -24.28 -1.38
C SER A 83 17.24 -24.33 -0.57
N PRO A 84 16.40 -25.39 -0.71
CA PRO A 84 15.12 -25.50 0.00
C PRO A 84 15.25 -25.48 1.53
N ALA A 85 16.41 -25.92 2.05
CA ALA A 85 16.69 -25.99 3.49
C ALA A 85 17.08 -24.63 4.12
N SER A 86 17.57 -23.66 3.34
CA SER A 86 17.79 -22.30 3.83
C SER A 86 16.53 -21.47 3.58
N SER A 87 15.58 -21.55 4.49
CA SER A 87 14.25 -20.94 4.31
C SER A 87 14.31 -19.41 4.34
N THR A 88 14.48 -18.81 3.16
CA THR A 88 14.25 -17.39 2.85
C THR A 88 12.89 -16.91 3.40
N TRP A 89 11.92 -17.82 3.44
CA TRP A 89 10.56 -17.62 3.93
C TRP A 89 10.35 -18.09 5.38
N SER A 90 11.41 -18.35 6.16
CA SER A 90 11.33 -18.79 7.56
C SER A 90 10.42 -17.93 8.48
N PRO A 91 10.22 -16.61 8.26
CA PRO A 91 9.28 -15.84 9.07
C PRO A 91 7.79 -16.10 8.73
N LEU A 92 7.51 -16.80 7.62
CA LEU A 92 6.16 -17.15 7.19
C LEU A 92 5.78 -18.56 7.65
N SER A 93 4.65 -18.70 8.32
CA SER A 93 4.07 -20.00 8.64
C SER A 93 3.52 -20.69 7.38
N GLY A 94 3.27 -22.00 7.46
CA GLY A 94 2.61 -22.75 6.37
C GLY A 94 1.26 -22.14 5.96
N ARG A 95 0.50 -21.57 6.92
CA ARG A 95 -0.70 -20.77 6.63
C ARG A 95 -0.37 -19.55 5.78
N LEU A 96 0.61 -18.71 6.18
CA LEU A 96 0.98 -17.52 5.41
C LEU A 96 1.50 -17.87 4.01
N LEU A 97 2.17 -19.01 3.82
CA LEU A 97 2.59 -19.48 2.49
C LEU A 97 1.40 -19.94 1.62
N TYR A 98 0.41 -20.62 2.20
CA TYR A 98 -0.84 -20.95 1.52
C TYR A 98 -1.62 -19.68 1.13
N GLU A 99 -1.73 -18.73 2.06
CA GLU A 99 -2.43 -17.47 1.84
C GLU A 99 -1.76 -16.60 0.77
N ALA A 100 -0.43 -16.55 0.73
CA ALA A 100 0.30 -15.82 -0.29
C ALA A 100 -0.02 -16.35 -1.70
N ARG A 101 -0.12 -17.69 -1.86
CA ARG A 101 -0.56 -18.34 -3.11
C ARG A 101 -2.02 -18.06 -3.44
N ARG A 102 -2.90 -18.02 -2.44
CA ARG A 102 -4.32 -17.73 -2.63
C ARG A 102 -4.54 -16.30 -3.13
N LEU A 103 -3.88 -15.31 -2.53
CA LEU A 103 -3.87 -13.93 -3.00
C LEU A 103 -3.20 -13.80 -4.38
N ALA A 104 -2.10 -14.51 -4.62
CA ALA A 104 -1.42 -14.47 -5.91
C ALA A 104 -2.29 -14.95 -7.07
N ARG A 105 -3.13 -15.98 -6.86
CA ARG A 105 -4.12 -16.41 -7.86
C ARG A 105 -5.13 -15.32 -8.19
N ARG A 106 -5.65 -14.60 -7.19
CA ARG A 106 -6.61 -13.49 -7.39
C ARG A 106 -6.00 -12.27 -8.08
N ALA A 107 -4.76 -11.92 -7.75
CA ALA A 107 -4.02 -10.90 -8.48
C ALA A 107 -3.83 -11.31 -9.96
N SER A 108 -3.49 -12.59 -10.19
CA SER A 108 -3.28 -13.13 -11.55
C SER A 108 -4.56 -13.25 -12.38
N SER A 109 -5.75 -13.25 -11.77
CA SER A 109 -7.04 -13.28 -12.49
C SER A 109 -7.65 -11.88 -12.71
N GLY A 110 -7.00 -10.80 -12.25
CA GLY A 110 -7.53 -9.44 -12.35
C GLY A 110 -8.68 -9.13 -11.37
N GLU A 111 -9.00 -10.05 -10.45
CA GLU A 111 -10.07 -9.84 -9.46
C GLU A 111 -9.68 -8.87 -8.33
N LEU A 112 -8.39 -8.62 -8.16
CA LEU A 112 -7.83 -7.93 -7.00
C LEU A 112 -7.91 -6.41 -7.14
N VAL A 113 -8.44 -5.76 -6.11
CA VAL A 113 -8.44 -4.30 -5.93
C VAL A 113 -7.76 -3.98 -4.62
N LEU A 114 -6.90 -2.96 -4.57
CA LEU A 114 -6.20 -2.58 -3.34
C LEU A 114 -7.01 -1.55 -2.54
N PHE A 115 -7.00 -1.65 -1.21
CA PHE A 115 -7.49 -0.60 -0.32
C PHE A 115 -6.42 -0.26 0.73
N LEU A 116 -5.90 0.96 0.66
CA LEU A 116 -4.73 1.40 1.41
C LEU A 116 -5.12 2.40 2.50
N GLY A 117 -4.73 2.10 3.74
CA GLY A 117 -4.87 3.02 4.87
C GLY A 117 -3.52 3.44 5.45
N SER A 118 -3.55 4.45 6.33
CA SER A 118 -2.35 5.16 6.82
C SER A 118 -1.27 4.26 7.44
N GLY A 119 -1.61 3.04 7.84
CA GLY A 119 -0.66 2.00 8.19
C GLY A 119 0.45 1.78 7.16
N THR A 120 0.16 1.85 5.84
CA THR A 120 1.18 1.65 4.78
C THR A 120 2.29 2.70 4.82
N SER A 121 1.95 3.93 5.21
CA SER A 121 2.83 5.11 5.27
C SER A 121 3.68 5.19 6.54
N ARG A 122 3.37 4.39 7.57
CA ARG A 122 4.07 4.43 8.87
C ARG A 122 5.54 4.01 8.85
N THR A 123 5.98 3.33 7.80
CA THR A 123 7.38 2.91 7.61
C THR A 123 8.23 3.93 6.84
N VAL A 124 7.64 5.07 6.47
CA VAL A 124 8.34 6.31 6.07
C VAL A 124 8.04 7.44 7.07
N ASP A 125 7.81 7.08 8.33
CA ASP A 125 7.57 7.97 9.48
C ASP A 125 6.37 8.92 9.37
N LEU A 126 5.46 8.72 8.40
CA LEU A 126 4.22 9.48 8.30
C LEU A 126 3.21 9.05 9.39
N PRO A 127 2.50 10.00 10.02
CA PRO A 127 1.61 9.73 11.13
C PRO A 127 0.31 9.02 10.71
N GLY A 128 -0.23 8.18 11.59
CA GLY A 128 -1.65 7.81 11.53
C GLY A 128 -2.55 8.97 11.98
N TRP A 129 -3.85 8.86 11.73
CA TRP A 129 -4.82 9.94 11.98
C TRP A 129 -4.74 10.58 13.39
N SER A 130 -4.74 9.77 14.46
CA SER A 130 -4.62 10.27 15.83
C SER A 130 -3.26 10.93 16.11
N GLU A 131 -2.18 10.42 15.50
CA GLU A 131 -0.82 10.94 15.68
C GLU A 131 -0.62 12.27 14.95
N LEU A 132 -1.32 12.46 13.82
CA LEU A 132 -1.34 13.73 13.09
C LEU A 132 -1.98 14.83 13.95
N LEU A 133 -3.17 14.55 14.52
CA LEU A 133 -3.86 15.50 15.40
C LEU A 133 -3.08 15.78 16.68
N GLU A 134 -2.40 14.78 17.26
CA GLU A 134 -1.48 14.95 18.39
C GLU A 134 -0.31 15.89 18.04
N GLN A 135 0.35 15.68 16.89
CA GLN A 135 1.46 16.52 16.44
C GLN A 135 1.03 17.96 16.15
N ILE A 136 -0.15 18.15 15.54
CA ILE A 136 -0.76 19.47 15.33
C ILE A 136 -1.11 20.13 16.66
N ALA A 137 -1.69 19.40 17.62
CA ALA A 137 -1.99 19.94 18.94
C ALA A 137 -0.72 20.42 19.67
N ILE A 138 0.38 19.68 19.55
CA ILE A 138 1.69 20.05 20.08
C ILE A 138 2.26 21.29 19.36
N SER A 139 2.17 21.38 18.03
CA SER A 139 2.69 22.53 17.27
C SER A 139 1.91 23.82 17.50
N VAL A 140 0.61 23.72 17.84
CA VAL A 140 -0.23 24.83 18.29
C VAL A 140 0.07 25.26 19.75
N GLY A 141 0.88 24.49 20.47
CA GLY A 141 1.33 24.83 21.82
C GLY A 141 0.35 24.50 22.93
N LEU A 142 -0.53 23.48 22.75
CA LEU A 142 -1.38 23.01 23.83
C LEU A 142 -0.54 22.51 25.01
N SER A 143 -0.95 22.87 26.23
CA SER A 143 -0.31 22.36 27.44
C SER A 143 -0.51 20.84 27.57
N HIS A 144 0.37 20.16 28.32
CA HIS A 144 0.27 18.71 28.53
C HIS A 144 -1.09 18.27 29.14
N ALA A 145 -1.72 19.13 29.95
CA ALA A 145 -3.04 18.88 30.51
C ALA A 145 -4.15 18.99 29.45
N GLU A 146 -4.11 20.00 28.58
CA GLU A 146 -5.05 20.16 27.46
C GLU A 146 -4.89 19.06 26.42
N LEU A 147 -3.65 18.69 26.08
CA LEU A 147 -3.37 17.59 25.16
C LEU A 147 -3.97 16.28 25.66
N LYS A 148 -3.83 15.99 26.97
CA LYS A 148 -4.43 14.80 27.59
C LYS A 148 -5.96 14.83 27.56
N GLN A 149 -6.58 16.00 27.68
CA GLN A 149 -8.03 16.15 27.52
C GLN A 149 -8.45 15.96 26.06
N LEU A 150 -7.74 16.57 25.11
CA LEU A 150 -8.00 16.45 23.68
C LEU A 150 -7.93 14.97 23.24
N LEU A 151 -6.85 14.27 23.59
CA LEU A 151 -6.64 12.85 23.25
C LEU A 151 -7.63 11.88 23.92
N SER A 152 -8.47 12.36 24.85
CA SER A 152 -9.58 11.57 25.42
C SER A 152 -10.88 11.63 24.62
N LEU A 153 -10.95 12.51 23.61
CA LEU A 153 -12.10 12.68 22.72
C LEU A 153 -11.96 11.81 21.47
N GLU A 154 -13.07 11.61 20.75
CA GLU A 154 -13.04 11.02 19.41
C GLU A 154 -12.28 11.90 18.42
N THR A 155 -11.58 11.28 17.47
CA THR A 155 -10.64 11.98 16.57
C THR A 155 -11.33 13.06 15.71
N THR A 156 -12.62 12.91 15.41
CA THR A 156 -13.41 13.90 14.68
C THR A 156 -13.67 15.16 15.51
N ASP A 157 -13.83 15.04 16.83
CA ASP A 157 -13.99 16.16 17.75
C ASP A 157 -12.66 16.81 18.10
N GLN A 158 -11.58 16.02 18.18
CA GLN A 158 -10.20 16.54 18.27
C GLN A 158 -9.91 17.51 17.12
N ALA A 159 -10.19 17.09 15.88
CA ALA A 159 -9.96 17.91 14.69
C ALA A 159 -10.84 19.18 14.66
N LYS A 160 -12.13 19.09 15.01
CA LYS A 160 -13.03 20.26 15.12
C LYS A 160 -12.52 21.29 16.15
N LEU A 161 -12.05 20.83 17.31
CA LEU A 161 -11.52 21.71 18.36
C LEU A 161 -10.21 22.38 17.93
N LEU A 162 -9.31 21.65 17.26
CA LEU A 162 -8.08 22.22 16.70
C LEU A 162 -8.40 23.26 15.62
N GLN A 163 -9.32 22.95 14.70
CA GLN A 163 -9.80 23.88 13.67
C GLN A 163 -10.32 25.19 14.31
N HIS A 164 -11.18 25.09 15.33
CA HIS A 164 -11.75 26.25 16.02
C HIS A 164 -10.67 27.09 16.72
N ARG A 165 -9.72 26.46 17.43
CA ARG A 165 -8.60 27.16 18.08
C ARG A 165 -7.70 27.86 17.07
N LEU A 166 -7.32 27.20 15.99
CA LEU A 166 -6.52 27.77 14.90
C LEU A 166 -7.21 29.00 14.29
N GLY A 167 -8.50 28.86 13.96
CA GLY A 167 -9.31 29.92 13.38
C GLY A 167 -9.45 31.15 14.28
N SER A 168 -9.72 30.93 15.57
CA SER A 168 -9.81 31.99 16.59
C SER A 168 -8.49 32.76 16.70
N SER A 169 -7.37 32.04 16.81
CA SER A 169 -6.03 32.64 16.93
C SER A 169 -5.63 33.43 15.67
N LYS A 170 -5.93 32.90 14.49
CA LYS A 170 -5.58 33.54 13.21
C LYS A 170 -6.43 34.77 12.92
N LEU A 171 -7.73 34.74 13.27
CA LEU A 171 -8.60 35.92 13.20
C LEU A 171 -8.14 37.01 14.17
N ALA A 172 -7.81 36.66 15.42
CA ALA A 172 -7.29 37.61 16.40
C ALA A 172 -5.98 38.25 15.91
N TRP A 173 -5.05 37.47 15.35
CA TRP A 173 -3.81 37.99 14.77
C TRP A 173 -4.06 38.98 13.62
N LEU A 174 -4.97 38.67 12.69
CA LEU A 174 -5.35 39.57 11.60
C LEU A 174 -5.91 40.89 12.12
N GLN A 175 -6.79 40.86 13.12
CA GLN A 175 -7.39 42.06 13.72
C GLN A 175 -6.37 42.99 14.40
N HIS A 176 -5.24 42.46 14.88
CA HIS A 176 -4.18 43.26 15.51
C HIS A 176 -3.08 43.73 14.53
N THR A 177 -2.99 43.14 13.33
CA THR A 177 -1.86 43.33 12.41
C THR A 177 -2.26 43.97 11.07
N ALA A 178 -3.53 43.87 10.67
CA ALA A 178 -4.05 44.49 9.45
C ALA A 178 -4.34 45.98 9.62
N ALA A 179 -4.27 46.75 8.53
CA ALA A 179 -4.69 48.15 8.52
C ALA A 179 -6.20 48.27 8.82
N PRO A 180 -6.64 49.25 9.64
CA PRO A 180 -8.00 49.30 10.17
C PRO A 180 -9.11 49.39 9.10
N GLU A 181 -8.79 49.95 7.92
CA GLU A 181 -9.75 50.09 6.82
C GLU A 181 -10.20 48.76 6.19
N VAL A 182 -9.46 47.67 6.38
CA VAL A 182 -9.77 46.34 5.80
C VAL A 182 -10.74 45.53 6.68
N VAL A 183 -10.92 45.89 7.95
CA VAL A 183 -11.60 45.04 8.95
C VAL A 183 -13.04 45.52 9.26
N HIS A 184 -13.58 46.48 8.49
CA HIS A 184 -14.97 46.90 8.60
C HIS A 184 -15.95 45.94 7.89
N GLY A 185 -16.14 44.75 8.50
CA GLY A 185 -17.18 43.79 8.11
C GLY A 185 -16.98 42.34 8.61
N GLY A 186 -15.77 41.97 9.03
CA GLY A 186 -15.36 40.57 9.22
C GLY A 186 -15.50 39.97 10.63
N SER A 187 -16.59 40.24 11.35
CA SER A 187 -16.84 39.65 12.69
C SER A 187 -17.66 38.35 12.64
N SER A 188 -17.54 37.55 11.57
CA SER A 188 -18.33 36.31 11.41
C SER A 188 -17.62 35.08 12.01
N PRO A 189 -18.34 34.19 12.72
CA PRO A 189 -17.83 32.87 13.10
C PRO A 189 -17.38 32.04 11.89
N GLU A 190 -18.00 32.27 10.73
CA GLU A 190 -17.67 31.65 9.44
C GLU A 190 -16.23 31.96 8.99
N LEU A 191 -15.78 33.21 9.11
CA LEU A 191 -14.41 33.59 8.75
C LEU A 191 -13.38 32.90 9.66
N ALA A 192 -13.67 32.80 10.96
CA ALA A 192 -12.84 32.02 11.88
C ALA A 192 -12.83 30.53 11.49
N GLN A 193 -13.98 29.94 11.14
CA GLN A 193 -14.08 28.55 10.72
C GLN A 193 -13.28 28.26 9.44
N MET A 194 -13.34 29.16 8.45
CA MET A 194 -12.57 29.08 7.19
C MET A 194 -11.05 29.22 7.43
N LEU A 195 -10.63 30.23 8.20
CA LEU A 195 -9.22 30.44 8.55
C LEU A 195 -8.65 29.25 9.32
N GLY A 196 -9.45 28.65 10.20
CA GLY A 196 -9.11 27.46 10.96
C GLY A 196 -9.00 26.21 10.10
N ALA A 197 -9.91 26.02 9.13
CA ALA A 197 -9.85 24.90 8.17
C ALA A 197 -8.57 24.97 7.34
N ALA A 198 -8.31 26.12 6.72
CA ALA A 198 -7.14 26.32 5.87
C ALA A 198 -5.81 26.17 6.64
N GLU A 199 -5.74 26.62 7.90
CA GLU A 199 -4.53 26.43 8.72
C GLU A 199 -4.35 24.97 9.16
N LEU A 200 -5.44 24.27 9.50
CA LEU A 200 -5.40 22.85 9.85
C LEU A 200 -4.96 22.00 8.63
N GLN A 201 -5.49 22.29 7.44
CA GLN A 201 -5.08 21.69 6.18
C GLN A 201 -3.61 21.97 5.86
N ARG A 202 -3.14 23.22 6.01
CA ARG A 202 -1.73 23.58 5.82
C ARG A 202 -0.79 22.75 6.72
N LEU A 203 -1.13 22.61 8.00
CA LEU A 203 -0.36 21.81 8.96
C LEU A 203 -0.43 20.31 8.65
N ALA A 204 -1.57 19.81 8.16
CA ALA A 204 -1.69 18.42 7.74
C ALA A 204 -0.81 18.12 6.51
N VAL A 205 -0.81 18.99 5.49
CA VAL A 205 0.09 18.86 4.32
C VAL A 205 1.55 18.81 4.76
N GLU A 206 1.96 19.68 5.67
CA GLU A 206 3.34 19.75 6.18
C GLU A 206 3.79 18.43 6.84
N LEU A 207 2.89 17.76 7.56
CA LEU A 207 3.16 16.50 8.28
C LEU A 207 2.91 15.22 7.45
N LEU A 208 2.12 15.30 6.38
CA LEU A 208 1.80 14.17 5.48
C LEU A 208 2.68 14.13 4.22
N SER A 209 3.42 15.21 3.92
CA SER A 209 4.28 15.29 2.73
C SER A 209 5.54 14.42 2.87
N SER A 210 5.67 13.40 2.01
CA SER A 210 6.89 12.62 1.83
C SER A 210 7.37 12.62 0.38
N ARG A 211 8.70 12.58 0.20
CA ARG A 211 9.37 12.36 -1.09
C ARG A 211 9.77 10.90 -1.33
N HIS A 212 9.46 10.03 -0.38
CA HIS A 212 9.84 8.61 -0.40
C HIS A 212 8.62 7.73 -0.13
N TYR A 213 8.66 6.51 -0.67
CA TYR A 213 7.67 5.48 -0.39
C TYR A 213 8.32 4.31 0.34
N SER A 214 7.54 3.58 1.13
CA SER A 214 8.04 2.41 1.85
C SER A 214 8.13 1.16 0.96
N LEU A 215 8.93 0.17 1.37
CA LEU A 215 8.98 -1.16 0.72
C LEU A 215 7.57 -1.74 0.50
N THR A 216 6.67 -1.57 1.47
CA THR A 216 5.28 -2.00 1.38
C THR A 216 4.56 -1.41 0.16
N HIS A 217 4.70 -0.11 -0.13
CA HIS A 217 4.13 0.52 -1.32
C HIS A 217 4.74 -0.03 -2.61
N GLY A 218 6.07 -0.20 -2.63
CA GLY A 218 6.77 -0.77 -3.80
C GLY A 218 6.36 -2.20 -4.12
N LEU A 219 6.10 -3.02 -3.10
CA LEU A 219 5.57 -4.38 -3.26
C LEU A 219 4.11 -4.36 -3.77
N LEU A 220 3.27 -3.48 -3.22
CA LEU A 220 1.87 -3.34 -3.64
C LEU A 220 1.74 -2.83 -5.10
N ALA A 221 2.54 -1.83 -5.49
CA ALA A 221 2.60 -1.36 -6.86
C ALA A 221 3.08 -2.46 -7.84
N GLY A 222 3.95 -3.37 -7.37
CA GLY A 222 4.42 -4.54 -8.12
C GLY A 222 3.43 -5.71 -8.20
N LEU A 223 2.24 -5.62 -7.58
CA LEU A 223 1.17 -6.60 -7.80
C LEU A 223 0.34 -6.23 -9.05
N PRO A 224 -0.09 -7.19 -9.87
CA PRO A 224 -1.15 -6.99 -10.86
C PRO A 224 -2.47 -6.64 -10.18
N HIS A 225 -2.98 -5.47 -10.56
CA HIS A 225 -4.27 -4.89 -10.24
C HIS A 225 -4.44 -3.64 -11.12
N ASP A 226 -5.68 -3.28 -11.40
CA ASP A 226 -6.12 -2.12 -12.20
C ASP A 226 -6.70 -1.01 -11.31
N ALA A 227 -7.21 -1.33 -10.12
CA ALA A 227 -7.78 -0.35 -9.20
C ALA A 227 -7.14 -0.37 -7.81
N ALA A 228 -6.89 0.82 -7.27
CA ALA A 228 -6.55 1.04 -5.88
C ALA A 228 -7.45 2.15 -5.30
N VAL A 229 -7.80 2.03 -4.02
CA VAL A 229 -8.52 3.04 -3.24
C VAL A 229 -7.67 3.36 -2.01
N THR A 230 -7.63 4.62 -1.59
CA THR A 230 -6.93 5.01 -0.36
C THR A 230 -7.65 6.06 0.46
N THR A 231 -7.40 6.00 1.78
CA THR A 231 -7.76 7.02 2.77
C THR A 231 -6.56 7.90 3.14
N ASN A 232 -5.44 7.74 2.45
CA ASN A 232 -4.22 8.52 2.65
C ASN A 232 -4.20 9.70 1.67
N SER A 233 -3.91 10.89 2.15
CA SER A 233 -3.68 12.07 1.31
C SER A 233 -2.23 12.17 0.81
N ASP A 234 -1.31 11.36 1.37
CA ASP A 234 0.09 11.33 0.98
C ASP A 234 0.31 10.79 -0.46
N LEU A 235 1.54 10.94 -0.96
CA LEU A 235 1.95 10.53 -2.31
C LEU A 235 2.72 9.19 -2.35
N CYS A 236 2.79 8.45 -1.25
CA CYS A 236 3.69 7.29 -1.17
C CYS A 236 3.28 6.17 -2.13
N TYR A 237 1.99 6.00 -2.42
CA TYR A 237 1.57 5.01 -3.42
C TYR A 237 1.80 5.50 -4.85
N ASP A 238 1.51 6.76 -5.11
CA ASP A 238 1.70 7.44 -6.40
C ASP A 238 3.19 7.40 -6.81
N LEU A 239 4.09 7.74 -5.88
CA LEU A 239 5.54 7.65 -6.05
C LEU A 239 6.00 6.20 -6.30
N ALA A 240 5.36 5.20 -5.69
CA ALA A 240 5.70 3.79 -5.93
C ALA A 240 5.26 3.29 -7.32
N CYS A 241 4.06 3.68 -7.79
CA CYS A 241 3.60 3.39 -9.15
C CYS A 241 4.44 4.09 -10.23
N ASN A 242 4.75 5.38 -10.01
CA ASN A 242 5.62 6.16 -10.89
C ASN A 242 7.04 5.57 -10.93
N ALA A 243 7.58 5.14 -9.79
CA ALA A 243 8.83 4.39 -9.75
C ALA A 243 8.71 3.07 -10.52
N ALA A 244 7.63 2.32 -10.36
CA ALA A 244 7.36 1.10 -11.14
C ALA A 244 7.09 1.35 -12.64
N THR A 245 7.25 2.58 -13.15
CA THR A 245 6.96 2.98 -14.54
C THR A 245 5.54 2.62 -14.99
N THR A 246 4.60 2.50 -14.03
CA THR A 246 3.20 2.19 -14.29
C THR A 246 2.43 3.49 -14.50
N ALA A 247 1.76 3.63 -15.64
CA ALA A 247 0.83 4.73 -15.85
C ALA A 247 -0.32 4.63 -14.83
N LEU A 248 -0.51 5.68 -14.03
CA LEU A 248 -1.48 5.74 -12.95
C LEU A 248 -2.33 7.00 -13.13
N THR A 249 -3.65 6.84 -13.21
CA THR A 249 -4.59 7.96 -13.12
C THR A 249 -5.01 8.18 -11.66
N VAL A 250 -4.97 9.42 -11.16
CA VAL A 250 -5.41 9.74 -9.78
C VAL A 250 -6.82 10.36 -9.79
N LEU A 251 -7.79 9.67 -9.18
CA LEU A 251 -9.18 10.10 -9.06
C LEU A 251 -9.42 10.78 -7.69
N PRO A 252 -10.23 11.85 -7.62
CA PRO A 252 -11.07 12.45 -8.69
C PRO A 252 -10.34 13.45 -9.62
N TYR A 253 -9.05 13.71 -9.40
CA TYR A 253 -8.29 14.80 -10.03
C TYR A 253 -8.12 14.69 -11.55
N GLU A 254 -8.07 13.46 -12.06
CA GLU A 254 -7.81 13.16 -13.46
C GLU A 254 -8.91 12.29 -14.07
N ALA A 255 -9.12 12.40 -15.38
CA ALA A 255 -10.00 11.49 -16.10
C ALA A 255 -9.33 10.12 -16.33
N ALA A 256 -10.07 9.04 -16.06
CA ALA A 256 -9.63 7.66 -16.26
C ALA A 256 -9.09 7.44 -17.68
N SER A 257 -7.76 7.34 -17.79
CA SER A 257 -7.01 7.31 -19.06
C SER A 257 -5.90 6.27 -19.07
N SER A 258 -5.43 5.82 -17.90
CA SER A 258 -4.53 4.68 -17.72
C SER A 258 -5.32 3.42 -17.35
N GLU A 259 -4.75 2.24 -17.64
CA GLU A 259 -5.31 0.96 -17.18
C GLU A 259 -5.36 0.86 -15.65
N ARG A 260 -4.41 1.50 -14.96
CA ARG A 260 -4.37 1.58 -13.49
C ARG A 260 -4.86 2.93 -12.99
N TRP A 261 -5.70 2.92 -11.97
CA TRP A 261 -6.14 4.13 -11.27
C TRP A 261 -6.09 4.02 -9.74
N LEU A 262 -5.91 5.17 -9.09
CA LEU A 262 -5.94 5.35 -7.64
C LEU A 262 -7.04 6.33 -7.26
N LEU A 263 -8.00 5.90 -6.45
CA LEU A 263 -9.02 6.78 -5.87
C LEU A 263 -8.62 7.24 -4.48
N LYS A 264 -8.44 8.55 -4.28
CA LYS A 264 -8.20 9.15 -2.96
C LYS A 264 -9.52 9.64 -2.36
N LEU A 265 -9.90 9.07 -1.22
CA LEU A 265 -11.17 9.39 -0.54
C LEU A 265 -11.07 10.62 0.36
N HIS A 266 -9.87 10.93 0.87
CA HIS A 266 -9.63 11.98 1.88
C HIS A 266 -8.73 13.11 1.34
N GLY A 267 -8.86 13.43 0.05
CA GLY A 267 -8.06 14.43 -0.65
C GLY A 267 -6.62 14.01 -0.93
N ASP A 268 -5.79 14.96 -1.37
CA ASP A 268 -4.39 14.79 -1.78
C ASP A 268 -3.53 15.95 -1.27
N VAL A 269 -2.27 15.73 -0.91
CA VAL A 269 -1.37 16.82 -0.46
C VAL A 269 -1.05 17.88 -1.52
N ASN A 270 -1.25 17.59 -2.81
CA ASN A 270 -1.20 18.56 -3.90
C ASN A 270 -2.49 19.40 -4.02
N HIS A 271 -3.58 18.98 -3.36
CA HIS A 271 -4.87 19.66 -3.30
C HIS A 271 -5.29 19.88 -1.83
N PRO A 272 -4.58 20.75 -1.08
CA PRO A 272 -4.77 20.95 0.37
C PRO A 272 -6.21 21.22 0.79
N GLU A 273 -6.97 21.93 -0.06
CA GLU A 273 -8.37 22.28 0.11
C GLU A 273 -9.31 21.08 0.25
N ASP A 274 -8.96 19.94 -0.34
CA ASP A 274 -9.77 18.72 -0.36
C ASP A 274 -9.45 17.78 0.81
N ILE A 275 -8.37 18.02 1.54
CA ILE A 275 -7.95 17.12 2.62
C ILE A 275 -9.01 17.12 3.71
N ILE A 276 -9.62 15.96 3.92
CA ILE A 276 -10.73 15.78 4.86
C ILE A 276 -10.18 15.57 6.26
N LEU A 277 -10.19 16.65 7.05
CA LEU A 277 -9.76 16.62 8.45
C LEU A 277 -10.93 16.64 9.44
N THR A 278 -12.09 17.17 9.03
CA THR A 278 -13.31 17.20 9.84
C THR A 278 -14.52 16.75 9.04
N TYR A 279 -15.23 15.74 9.56
CA TYR A 279 -16.59 15.45 9.10
C TYR A 279 -17.55 16.46 9.75
N SER A 280 -17.78 17.57 9.05
CA SER A 280 -18.84 18.54 9.36
C SER A 280 -19.72 18.74 8.14
N SER A 281 -21.01 19.04 8.35
CA SER A 281 -22.00 19.26 7.28
C SER A 281 -21.74 20.50 6.42
N THR A 282 -20.65 21.22 6.66
CA THR A 282 -20.28 22.49 6.00
C THR A 282 -19.08 22.39 5.07
N THR A 283 -18.46 21.20 4.88
CA THR A 283 -17.47 21.02 3.78
C THR A 283 -18.17 21.21 2.42
N PRO A 284 -17.71 22.13 1.53
CA PRO A 284 -18.42 22.47 0.29
C PRO A 284 -18.65 21.31 -0.69
N TYR A 285 -17.80 20.28 -0.61
CA TYR A 285 -17.66 19.20 -1.60
C TYR A 285 -18.57 18.00 -1.31
N GLY A 286 -19.84 18.24 -0.96
CA GLY A 286 -20.80 17.19 -0.62
C GLY A 286 -21.15 16.25 -1.80
N TYR A 287 -21.27 16.80 -3.01
CA TYR A 287 -21.71 16.06 -4.19
C TYR A 287 -20.67 15.07 -4.74
N GLU A 288 -19.38 15.43 -4.70
CA GLU A 288 -18.31 14.55 -5.20
C GLU A 288 -18.21 13.26 -4.37
N ARG A 289 -18.45 13.35 -3.06
CA ARG A 289 -18.44 12.18 -2.16
C ARG A 289 -19.49 11.14 -2.52
N GLU A 290 -20.65 11.51 -3.08
CA GLU A 290 -21.65 10.53 -3.52
C GLU A 290 -21.15 9.72 -4.72
N ALA A 291 -20.50 10.38 -5.69
CA ALA A 291 -19.88 9.72 -6.83
C ALA A 291 -18.72 8.80 -6.40
N LEU A 292 -17.80 9.28 -5.55
CA LEU A 292 -16.71 8.47 -5.02
C LEU A 292 -17.21 7.28 -4.19
N SER A 293 -18.26 7.50 -3.38
CA SER A 293 -18.94 6.41 -2.65
C SER A 293 -19.51 5.37 -3.61
N GLY A 294 -20.14 5.79 -4.71
CA GLY A 294 -20.67 4.90 -5.75
C GLY A 294 -19.59 4.02 -6.38
N VAL A 295 -18.39 4.57 -6.64
CA VAL A 295 -17.25 3.79 -7.14
C VAL A 295 -16.84 2.71 -6.13
N VAL A 296 -16.66 3.06 -4.85
CA VAL A 296 -16.27 2.09 -3.81
C VAL A 296 -17.37 1.04 -3.57
N GLN A 297 -18.65 1.42 -3.62
CA GLN A 297 -19.79 0.50 -3.57
C GLN A 297 -19.74 -0.51 -4.73
N GLY A 298 -19.48 -0.04 -5.95
CA GLY A 298 -19.31 -0.89 -7.13
C GLY A 298 -18.17 -1.89 -6.96
N LEU A 299 -17.01 -1.45 -6.45
CA LEU A 299 -15.87 -2.33 -6.16
C LEU A 299 -16.23 -3.40 -5.10
N LEU A 300 -16.85 -3.00 -3.99
CA LEU A 300 -17.28 -3.92 -2.91
C LEU A 300 -18.32 -4.96 -3.34
N ILE A 301 -19.04 -4.73 -4.44
CA ILE A 301 -20.03 -5.65 -5.00
C ILE A 301 -19.41 -6.58 -6.06
N THR A 302 -18.40 -6.10 -6.81
CA THR A 302 -17.94 -6.75 -8.05
C THR A 302 -16.51 -7.27 -8.03
N ARG A 303 -15.70 -6.90 -7.03
CA ARG A 303 -14.26 -7.22 -6.96
C ARG A 303 -13.85 -7.71 -5.57
N HIS A 304 -12.70 -8.38 -5.50
CA HIS A 304 -12.11 -8.81 -4.23
C HIS A 304 -11.14 -7.76 -3.71
N ILE A 305 -11.51 -7.05 -2.64
CA ILE A 305 -10.67 -5.98 -2.09
C ILE A 305 -9.62 -6.54 -1.12
N LEU A 306 -8.36 -6.11 -1.26
CA LEU A 306 -7.26 -6.38 -0.35
C LEU A 306 -6.94 -5.14 0.48
N PHE A 307 -7.38 -5.15 1.73
CA PHE A 307 -7.14 -4.09 2.70
C PHE A 307 -5.76 -4.22 3.33
N VAL A 308 -4.94 -3.18 3.21
CA VAL A 308 -3.56 -3.14 3.73
C VAL A 308 -3.33 -1.83 4.50
N GLY A 309 -2.81 -1.92 5.72
CA GLY A 309 -2.57 -0.75 6.58
C GLY A 309 -3.84 -0.03 7.06
N PHE A 310 -5.02 -0.53 6.73
CA PHE A 310 -6.30 0.07 7.06
C PHE A 310 -6.88 -0.48 8.37
N SER A 311 -7.47 0.39 9.19
CA SER A 311 -7.99 0.06 10.52
C SER A 311 -9.44 -0.44 10.53
N LEU A 312 -10.20 -0.20 9.44
CA LEU A 312 -11.66 -0.39 9.36
C LEU A 312 -12.45 0.48 10.38
N THR A 313 -11.83 1.56 10.87
CA THR A 313 -12.44 2.54 11.78
C THR A 313 -12.82 3.85 11.09
N ASP A 314 -12.64 3.94 9.77
CA ASP A 314 -12.97 5.14 9.01
C ASP A 314 -14.48 5.28 8.82
N GLU A 315 -15.02 6.45 9.17
CA GLU A 315 -16.46 6.71 9.18
C GLU A 315 -17.07 6.69 7.76
N ALA A 316 -16.39 7.30 6.78
CA ALA A 316 -16.85 7.36 5.40
C ALA A 316 -16.91 5.95 4.77
N PHE A 317 -15.84 5.16 4.92
CA PHE A 317 -15.82 3.76 4.47
C PHE A 317 -16.89 2.92 5.17
N ASN A 318 -17.09 3.10 6.48
CA ASN A 318 -18.07 2.31 7.23
C ASN A 318 -19.51 2.63 6.80
N SER A 319 -19.80 3.89 6.44
CA SER A 319 -21.07 4.29 5.82
C SER A 319 -21.27 3.63 4.44
N ILE A 320 -20.23 3.65 3.59
CA ILE A 320 -20.22 2.97 2.28
C ILE A 320 -20.50 1.48 2.43
N ALA A 321 -19.76 0.79 3.32
CA ALA A 321 -19.93 -0.64 3.59
C ALA A 321 -21.34 -0.96 4.12
N ALA A 322 -21.91 -0.13 5.00
CA ALA A 322 -23.28 -0.28 5.49
C ALA A 322 -24.34 -0.05 4.40
N SER A 323 -24.04 0.74 3.36
CA SER A 323 -24.86 0.82 2.15
C SER A 323 -24.87 -0.51 1.39
N VAL A 324 -23.68 -1.06 1.08
CA VAL A 324 -23.54 -2.32 0.35
C VAL A 324 -24.19 -3.50 1.10
N ARG A 325 -24.00 -3.59 2.42
CA ARG A 325 -24.66 -4.64 3.24
C ARG A 325 -26.18 -4.63 3.08
N ARG A 326 -26.82 -3.45 3.09
CA ARG A 326 -28.28 -3.31 2.89
C ARG A 326 -28.71 -3.70 1.47
N SER A 327 -27.91 -3.39 0.46
CA SER A 327 -28.19 -3.77 -0.94
C SER A 327 -28.08 -5.28 -1.19
N LEU A 328 -27.12 -5.95 -0.54
CA LEU A 328 -26.94 -7.41 -0.65
C LEU A 328 -27.94 -8.19 0.22
N GLN A 329 -28.38 -7.63 1.34
CA GLN A 329 -29.43 -8.18 2.19
C GLN A 329 -30.83 -7.82 1.65
N GLN A 330 -31.22 -8.38 0.50
CA GLN A 330 -32.64 -8.31 0.11
C GLN A 330 -33.52 -8.95 1.19
N PRO A 331 -34.64 -8.31 1.59
CA PRO A 331 -35.53 -8.89 2.58
C PRO A 331 -36.17 -10.17 2.02
N GLN A 332 -36.04 -11.26 2.77
CA GLN A 332 -36.95 -12.41 2.63
C GLN A 332 -38.40 -11.87 2.69
N PRO A 333 -39.30 -12.30 1.80
CA PRO A 333 -40.70 -11.87 1.88
C PRO A 333 -41.26 -12.29 3.25
N GLN A 334 -41.78 -11.32 3.99
CA GLN A 334 -42.36 -11.58 5.31
C GLN A 334 -43.45 -12.66 5.17
N PRO A 335 -43.44 -13.74 5.98
CA PRO A 335 -44.55 -14.67 6.00
C PRO A 335 -45.81 -13.90 6.39
N ALA A 336 -46.87 -14.02 5.58
CA ALA A 336 -48.09 -13.23 5.75
C ALA A 336 -48.67 -13.41 7.16
N MET A 337 -48.90 -12.28 7.84
CA MET A 337 -49.51 -12.26 9.18
C MET A 337 -50.85 -13.00 9.15
N PRO A 338 -51.11 -13.97 10.06
CA PRO A 338 -52.40 -14.62 10.15
C PRO A 338 -53.49 -13.60 10.52
N THR A 339 -54.43 -13.37 9.60
CA THR A 339 -55.56 -12.44 9.80
C THR A 339 -56.65 -13.05 10.67
N THR A 340 -56.35 -13.33 11.94
CA THR A 340 -57.32 -13.80 12.94
C THR A 340 -57.08 -13.12 14.29
N PRO A 341 -58.06 -12.36 14.84
CA PRO A 341 -57.88 -11.68 16.12
C PRO A 341 -57.99 -12.66 17.29
N GLN A 342 -56.84 -13.16 17.78
CA GLN A 342 -56.80 -13.89 19.05
C GLN A 342 -56.95 -12.91 20.23
N ARG A 343 -58.04 -13.05 20.99
CA ARG A 343 -58.21 -12.39 22.28
C ARG A 343 -57.23 -12.98 23.29
N TYR A 344 -56.24 -12.21 23.71
CA TYR A 344 -55.43 -12.53 24.89
C TYR A 344 -56.22 -12.15 26.15
N SER A 345 -56.67 -13.15 26.90
CA SER A 345 -57.14 -12.98 28.27
C SER A 345 -55.95 -13.09 29.21
N ALA A 346 -55.70 -12.07 30.02
CA ALA A 346 -54.61 -12.08 30.99
C ALA A 346 -55.05 -12.72 32.31
N THR A 347 -54.52 -13.91 32.61
CA THR A 347 -54.57 -14.51 33.95
C THR A 347 -53.19 -15.09 34.25
N ILE A 348 -52.63 -14.79 35.42
CA ILE A 348 -51.29 -15.18 35.85
C ILE A 348 -51.40 -16.23 36.97
N PHE A 349 -50.38 -17.10 37.06
CA PHE A 349 -50.09 -18.08 38.13
C PHE A 349 -50.86 -19.41 38.12
N ALA A 350 -50.17 -20.48 37.72
CA ALA A 350 -49.77 -21.56 38.62
C ALA A 350 -48.57 -22.32 38.02
N GLU A 351 -47.88 -23.12 38.83
CA GLU A 351 -46.63 -23.81 38.48
C GLU A 351 -46.88 -25.03 37.59
N ASP A 352 -46.18 -25.12 36.46
CA ASP A 352 -45.94 -26.38 35.74
C ASP A 352 -44.54 -26.36 35.13
N VAL A 353 -43.69 -27.31 35.55
CA VAL A 353 -42.30 -27.43 35.09
C VAL A 353 -42.28 -28.13 33.73
N VAL A 354 -42.33 -27.34 32.66
CA VAL A 354 -42.04 -27.83 31.30
C VAL A 354 -40.55 -28.16 31.20
N PRO A 355 -40.14 -29.41 30.89
CA PRO A 355 -38.74 -29.71 30.67
C PRO A 355 -38.24 -28.95 29.44
N LEU A 356 -37.15 -28.20 29.62
CA LEU A 356 -36.46 -27.52 28.51
C LEU A 356 -36.20 -28.52 27.37
N PRO A 357 -36.57 -28.20 26.11
CA PRO A 357 -36.13 -29.01 24.98
C PRO A 357 -34.60 -28.99 24.98
N SER A 358 -34.00 -30.17 25.04
CA SER A 358 -32.55 -30.32 24.91
C SER A 358 -32.09 -29.62 23.64
N PRO A 359 -31.01 -28.83 23.68
CA PRO A 359 -30.55 -28.12 22.50
C PRO A 359 -30.13 -29.14 21.46
N SER A 360 -30.95 -29.27 20.40
CA SER A 360 -30.50 -29.88 19.15
C SER A 360 -29.19 -29.20 18.79
N PRO A 361 -28.09 -29.95 18.58
CA PRO A 361 -26.85 -29.33 18.15
C PRO A 361 -27.16 -28.50 16.89
N PRO A 362 -26.62 -27.28 16.75
CA PRO A 362 -26.85 -26.51 15.53
C PRO A 362 -26.46 -27.40 14.36
N SER A 363 -27.43 -27.70 13.50
CA SER A 363 -27.22 -28.45 12.27
C SER A 363 -25.99 -27.85 11.63
N ALA A 364 -24.93 -28.64 11.45
CA ALA A 364 -23.66 -28.12 11.00
C ALA A 364 -23.85 -27.51 9.60
N THR A 365 -24.09 -26.20 9.57
CA THR A 365 -23.88 -25.39 8.40
C THR A 365 -22.43 -25.65 8.04
N SER A 366 -22.23 -26.31 6.91
CA SER A 366 -20.91 -26.57 6.38
C SER A 366 -20.26 -25.23 6.08
N PHE A 367 -19.56 -24.70 7.08
CA PHE A 367 -18.63 -23.59 6.92
C PHE A 367 -17.54 -24.09 5.96
N SER A 368 -17.81 -23.88 4.67
CA SER A 368 -16.86 -24.11 3.62
C SER A 368 -15.72 -23.12 3.86
N LEU A 369 -14.61 -23.64 4.38
CA LEU A 369 -13.39 -22.89 4.69
C LEU A 369 -12.79 -22.20 3.45
N ASP A 370 -13.22 -22.61 2.25
CA ASP A 370 -12.81 -22.06 0.96
C ASP A 370 -13.88 -21.17 0.27
N ALA A 371 -15.03 -20.90 0.90
CA ALA A 371 -16.02 -20.00 0.31
C ALA A 371 -15.46 -18.55 0.23
N PRO A 372 -15.43 -17.92 -0.97
CA PRO A 372 -14.91 -16.57 -1.11
C PRO A 372 -15.81 -15.57 -0.35
N LYS A 373 -15.24 -14.88 0.64
CA LYS A 373 -15.96 -13.85 1.39
C LYS A 373 -16.20 -12.59 0.53
N PRO A 374 -17.39 -11.95 0.61
CA PRO A 374 -17.81 -11.02 -0.44
C PRO A 374 -17.09 -9.66 -0.47
N PHE A 375 -16.53 -9.14 0.64
CA PHE A 375 -15.78 -7.86 0.59
C PHE A 375 -14.28 -8.06 0.36
N GLY A 376 -13.74 -9.23 0.73
CA GLY A 376 -12.37 -9.62 0.39
C GLY A 376 -11.50 -9.98 1.59
N THR A 377 -10.28 -9.45 1.64
CA THR A 377 -9.21 -9.87 2.57
C THR A 377 -8.57 -8.68 3.27
N THR A 378 -8.28 -8.81 4.57
CA THR A 378 -7.57 -7.79 5.35
C THR A 378 -6.26 -8.33 5.90
N LEU A 379 -5.15 -7.66 5.59
CA LEU A 379 -3.85 -7.98 6.17
C LEU A 379 -3.68 -7.25 7.51
N THR A 380 -3.59 -7.99 8.61
CA THR A 380 -3.41 -7.42 9.95
C THR A 380 -2.03 -7.75 10.51
N LEU A 381 -1.44 -6.83 11.28
CA LEU A 381 -0.14 -7.10 11.94
C LEU A 381 -0.25 -8.20 13.02
N SER A 382 -1.44 -8.38 13.59
CA SER A 382 -1.75 -9.35 14.62
C SER A 382 -3.19 -9.83 14.52
N ASP A 383 -3.45 -10.95 15.15
CA ASP A 383 -4.78 -11.52 15.31
C ASP A 383 -5.76 -10.53 15.98
N ARG A 384 -6.99 -10.46 15.46
CA ARG A 384 -8.05 -9.54 15.90
C ARG A 384 -9.43 -10.24 15.80
N PRO A 385 -9.78 -11.14 16.73
CA PRO A 385 -11.01 -11.93 16.65
C PRO A 385 -12.28 -11.06 16.57
N PHE A 386 -12.42 -10.05 17.42
CA PHE A 386 -13.56 -9.13 17.39
C PHE A 386 -13.68 -8.32 16.08
N LEU A 387 -12.57 -8.09 15.35
CA LEU A 387 -12.63 -7.47 14.03
C LEU A 387 -13.21 -8.43 12.99
N ALA A 388 -12.91 -9.73 13.11
CA ALA A 388 -13.47 -10.78 12.26
C ALA A 388 -14.96 -11.02 12.55
N GLU A 389 -15.38 -10.87 13.81
CA GLU A 389 -16.80 -10.91 14.21
C GLU A 389 -17.57 -9.68 13.70
N LEU A 390 -16.96 -8.49 13.74
CA LEU A 390 -17.55 -7.25 13.24
C LEU A 390 -17.62 -7.20 11.69
N TRP A 391 -16.71 -7.90 11.01
CA TRP A 391 -16.62 -7.97 9.55
C TRP A 391 -16.63 -9.43 9.06
N PRO A 392 -17.75 -10.16 9.19
CA PRO A 392 -17.84 -11.55 8.77
C PRO A 392 -17.58 -11.73 7.26
N GLU A 393 -17.82 -10.70 6.45
CA GLU A 393 -17.53 -10.62 5.02
C GLU A 393 -16.06 -10.29 4.64
N LEU A 394 -15.17 -10.10 5.61
CA LEU A 394 -13.73 -9.95 5.40
C LEU A 394 -12.95 -11.16 5.91
N ASP A 395 -11.89 -11.51 5.20
CA ASP A 395 -10.99 -12.60 5.56
C ASP A 395 -9.69 -12.06 6.20
N PRO A 396 -9.51 -12.17 7.53
CA PRO A 396 -8.33 -11.65 8.21
C PRO A 396 -7.12 -12.56 8.07
N ILE A 397 -6.02 -12.03 7.53
CA ILE A 397 -4.71 -12.68 7.51
C ILE A 397 -3.79 -11.95 8.51
N PRO A 398 -3.74 -12.40 9.77
CA PRO A 398 -2.75 -11.92 10.72
C PRO A 398 -1.34 -12.41 10.39
N MET A 399 -0.40 -11.47 10.30
CA MET A 399 1.04 -11.73 10.18
C MET A 399 1.61 -12.40 11.44
N ALA A 400 0.96 -12.20 12.59
CA ALA A 400 1.27 -12.83 13.85
C ALA A 400 -0.02 -13.39 14.49
N ALA A 401 -0.15 -14.72 14.50
CA ALA A 401 -1.31 -15.44 15.02
C ALA A 401 -1.16 -15.77 16.51
N GLY A 402 -2.28 -15.77 17.25
CA GLY A 402 -2.34 -16.14 18.67
C GLY A 402 -2.00 -15.00 19.64
N VAL A 403 -2.59 -15.06 20.84
CA VAL A 403 -2.55 -13.99 21.85
C VAL A 403 -1.12 -13.66 22.30
N ALA A 404 -0.26 -14.67 22.48
CA ALA A 404 1.15 -14.49 22.85
C ALA A 404 1.95 -13.67 21.82
N ALA A 405 1.50 -13.60 20.56
CA ALA A 405 2.16 -12.84 19.50
C ALA A 405 1.64 -11.39 19.36
N GLN A 406 0.62 -10.99 20.15
CA GLN A 406 0.24 -9.58 20.30
C GLN A 406 1.24 -8.80 21.17
N ILE A 407 1.83 -9.48 22.17
CA ILE A 407 2.88 -8.95 23.05
C ILE A 407 4.24 -9.14 22.36
N GLY A 408 4.62 -8.19 21.53
CA GLY A 408 5.89 -8.25 20.80
C GLY A 408 6.15 -7.02 19.94
N ASP A 409 7.36 -6.94 19.39
CA ASP A 409 7.77 -5.81 18.55
C ASP A 409 6.83 -5.60 17.34
N ARG A 410 6.37 -4.36 17.16
CA ARG A 410 5.54 -3.94 16.02
C ARG A 410 6.35 -3.89 14.73
N ALA A 411 7.64 -3.54 14.79
CA ALA A 411 8.53 -3.51 13.62
C ALA A 411 8.77 -4.93 13.07
N ARG A 412 8.97 -5.93 13.93
CA ARG A 412 9.00 -7.34 13.52
C ARG A 412 7.74 -7.78 12.78
N ARG A 413 6.55 -7.36 13.23
CA ARG A 413 5.27 -7.69 12.56
C ARG A 413 5.12 -7.01 11.19
N TRP A 414 5.55 -5.75 11.06
CA TRP A 414 5.68 -5.08 9.77
C TRP A 414 6.66 -5.81 8.84
N ARG A 415 7.81 -6.24 9.36
CA ARG A 415 8.78 -6.98 8.56
C ARG A 415 8.22 -8.32 8.04
N VAL A 416 7.36 -8.99 8.81
CA VAL A 416 6.64 -10.19 8.33
C VAL A 416 5.63 -9.82 7.23
N LEU A 417 4.93 -8.68 7.33
CA LEU A 417 4.06 -8.20 6.24
C LEU A 417 4.83 -7.95 4.94
N ASP A 418 5.99 -7.28 5.00
CA ASP A 418 6.81 -7.06 3.80
C ASP A 418 7.27 -8.39 3.19
N ILE A 419 7.67 -9.37 4.01
CA ILE A 419 8.08 -10.70 3.53
C ILE A 419 6.88 -11.47 2.95
N PHE A 420 5.69 -11.31 3.52
CA PHE A 420 4.46 -11.90 3.01
C PHE A 420 4.07 -11.31 1.64
N LEU A 421 4.06 -9.98 1.51
CA LEU A 421 3.79 -9.30 0.25
C LEU A 421 4.83 -9.64 -0.81
N ASP A 422 6.12 -9.68 -0.46
CA ASP A 422 7.22 -10.12 -1.34
C ASP A 422 7.06 -11.60 -1.77
N ARG A 423 6.47 -12.46 -0.93
CA ARG A 423 6.07 -13.81 -1.35
C ARG A 423 4.90 -13.79 -2.33
N VAL A 424 3.86 -12.97 -2.11
CA VAL A 424 2.75 -12.80 -3.07
C VAL A 424 3.32 -12.34 -4.41
N CYS A 425 4.18 -11.32 -4.42
CA CYS A 425 4.87 -10.85 -5.61
C CYS A 425 5.64 -11.96 -6.34
N LEU A 426 6.39 -12.80 -5.62
CA LEU A 426 7.11 -13.93 -6.24
C LEU A 426 6.16 -14.93 -6.91
N GLU A 427 5.06 -15.29 -6.25
CA GLU A 427 4.06 -16.24 -6.75
C GLU A 427 3.28 -15.68 -7.97
N VAL A 428 3.01 -14.37 -8.00
CA VAL A 428 2.32 -13.72 -9.13
C VAL A 428 3.27 -13.46 -10.30
N THR A 429 4.50 -13.05 -10.03
CA THR A 429 5.43 -12.63 -11.09
C THR A 429 5.63 -13.78 -12.08
N ARG A 430 5.14 -13.59 -13.31
CA ARG A 430 5.53 -14.39 -14.49
C ARG A 430 6.35 -13.56 -15.47
N ALA A 431 6.46 -12.25 -15.21
CA ALA A 431 7.19 -11.29 -16.01
C ALA A 431 8.66 -11.66 -16.11
N ALA A 432 9.14 -11.73 -17.34
CA ALA A 432 10.54 -11.92 -17.71
C ALA A 432 11.08 -10.67 -18.43
N GLU A 433 10.63 -9.47 -18.02
CA GLU A 433 11.01 -8.14 -18.55
C GLU A 433 12.52 -7.88 -18.58
N HIS A 434 13.28 -8.63 -17.79
CA HIS A 434 14.74 -8.55 -17.71
C HIS A 434 15.46 -9.56 -18.62
N LEU A 435 14.75 -10.51 -19.24
CA LEU A 435 15.33 -11.66 -19.95
C LEU A 435 16.15 -11.26 -21.18
N LEU A 436 15.66 -10.29 -21.95
CA LEU A 436 16.33 -9.80 -23.16
C LEU A 436 17.26 -8.60 -22.92
N ASP A 437 17.14 -7.88 -21.79
CA ASP A 437 18.10 -6.81 -21.45
C ASP A 437 19.46 -7.42 -20.99
N PRO A 438 20.56 -7.18 -21.72
CA PRO A 438 21.86 -7.79 -21.43
C PRO A 438 22.47 -7.34 -20.08
N LYS A 439 22.01 -6.25 -19.46
CA LYS A 439 22.48 -5.79 -18.15
C LYS A 439 22.20 -6.82 -17.04
N PHE A 440 21.19 -7.67 -17.23
CA PHE A 440 20.81 -8.72 -16.28
C PHE A 440 21.49 -10.07 -16.54
N GLY A 441 22.51 -10.13 -17.41
CA GLY A 441 23.26 -11.37 -17.71
C GLY A 441 23.76 -12.15 -16.49
N GLY A 442 24.04 -11.47 -15.38
CA GLY A 442 24.49 -12.08 -14.12
C GLY A 442 23.39 -12.70 -13.24
N THR A 443 22.10 -12.49 -13.54
CA THR A 443 20.97 -13.03 -12.76
C THR A 443 20.32 -14.26 -13.38
N PHE A 444 20.61 -14.57 -14.64
CA PHE A 444 19.99 -15.66 -15.39
C PHE A 444 20.37 -17.06 -14.87
N THR A 445 19.38 -17.95 -14.81
CA THR A 445 19.58 -19.39 -14.64
C THR A 445 20.07 -20.04 -15.94
N SER A 446 20.47 -21.31 -15.89
CA SER A 446 20.78 -22.09 -17.10
C SER A 446 19.60 -22.20 -18.06
N TYR A 447 18.37 -22.21 -17.54
CA TYR A 447 17.16 -22.26 -18.36
C TYR A 447 16.87 -20.91 -19.04
N ASP A 448 17.08 -19.80 -18.32
CA ASP A 448 16.93 -18.45 -18.87
C ASP A 448 17.94 -18.19 -20.00
N VAL A 449 19.17 -18.69 -19.87
CA VAL A 449 20.21 -18.56 -20.91
C VAL A 449 19.81 -19.30 -22.19
N GLU A 450 19.29 -20.52 -22.09
CA GLU A 450 18.84 -21.28 -23.28
C GLU A 450 17.59 -20.65 -23.90
N LEU A 451 16.59 -20.26 -23.09
CA LEU A 451 15.39 -19.59 -23.59
C LEU A 451 15.73 -18.25 -24.28
N ARG A 452 16.63 -17.46 -23.68
CA ARG A 452 17.13 -16.21 -24.27
C ARG A 452 17.82 -16.46 -25.62
N ARG A 453 18.56 -17.56 -25.77
CA ARG A 453 19.24 -17.93 -27.03
C ARG A 453 18.22 -18.18 -28.14
N GLU A 454 17.21 -19.00 -27.89
CA GLU A 454 16.16 -19.30 -28.87
C GLU A 454 15.35 -18.05 -29.25
N ILE A 455 15.01 -17.19 -28.28
CA ILE A 455 14.32 -15.92 -28.56
C ILE A 455 15.22 -14.95 -29.32
N ALA A 456 16.53 -14.92 -29.07
CA ALA A 456 17.46 -14.08 -29.82
C ALA A 456 17.58 -14.50 -31.29
N LEU A 457 17.58 -15.82 -31.58
CA LEU A 457 17.53 -16.33 -32.95
C LEU A 457 16.25 -15.87 -33.67
N LEU A 458 15.08 -16.00 -33.02
CA LEU A 458 13.81 -15.50 -33.53
C LEU A 458 13.83 -13.99 -33.81
N VAL A 459 14.42 -13.19 -32.91
CA VAL A 459 14.56 -11.74 -33.09
C VAL A 459 15.42 -11.41 -34.31
N ASP A 460 16.53 -12.11 -34.53
CA ASP A 460 17.39 -11.89 -35.70
C ASP A 460 16.71 -12.31 -37.01
N GLU A 461 15.98 -13.42 -37.05
CA GLU A 461 15.17 -13.81 -38.20
C GLU A 461 14.10 -12.75 -38.52
N LEU A 462 13.29 -12.36 -37.53
CA LEU A 462 12.26 -11.33 -37.66
C LEU A 462 12.79 -9.97 -38.08
N ARG A 463 14.02 -9.61 -37.68
CA ARG A 463 14.69 -8.37 -38.09
C ARG A 463 15.11 -8.36 -39.56
N THR A 464 15.34 -9.54 -40.15
CA THR A 464 15.84 -9.68 -41.53
C THR A 464 14.75 -9.90 -42.57
N ASP A 465 13.60 -10.52 -42.22
CA ASP A 465 12.49 -10.71 -43.16
C ASP A 465 11.40 -9.62 -43.04
N GLU A 466 11.41 -8.67 -43.98
CA GLU A 466 10.41 -7.59 -44.05
C GLU A 466 8.97 -8.10 -44.21
N ARG A 467 8.76 -9.29 -44.78
CA ARG A 467 7.41 -9.87 -44.94
C ARG A 467 6.83 -10.28 -43.61
N CYS A 468 7.67 -10.73 -42.68
CA CYS A 468 7.27 -11.03 -41.31
C CYS A 468 6.88 -9.75 -40.57
N GLN A 469 7.61 -8.65 -40.75
CA GLN A 469 7.31 -7.35 -40.12
C GLN A 469 6.00 -6.72 -40.64
N GLN A 470 5.62 -7.00 -41.89
CA GLN A 470 4.37 -6.53 -42.49
C GLN A 470 3.14 -7.38 -42.14
N ALA A 471 3.31 -8.54 -41.50
CA ALA A 471 2.19 -9.38 -41.09
C ALA A 471 1.43 -8.75 -39.91
N SER A 472 0.09 -8.80 -39.93
CA SER A 472 -0.74 -8.22 -38.86
C SER A 472 -0.45 -8.81 -37.46
N ALA A 473 -0.06 -10.09 -37.41
CA ALA A 473 0.35 -10.76 -36.17
C ALA A 473 1.70 -10.25 -35.61
N PHE A 474 2.51 -9.54 -36.40
CA PHE A 474 3.81 -9.03 -35.94
C PHE A 474 3.69 -8.06 -34.77
N LEU A 475 2.60 -7.27 -34.70
CA LEU A 475 2.36 -6.37 -33.57
C LEU A 475 2.30 -7.12 -32.23
N ILE A 476 1.65 -8.30 -32.20
CA ILE A 476 1.56 -9.14 -31.00
C ILE A 476 2.95 -9.68 -30.60
N VAL A 477 3.76 -10.06 -31.59
CA VAL A 477 5.12 -10.57 -31.38
C VAL A 477 6.07 -9.45 -30.94
N HIS A 478 5.95 -8.25 -31.51
CA HIS A 478 6.71 -7.05 -31.16
C HIS A 478 6.40 -6.61 -29.72
N GLU A 479 5.11 -6.50 -29.36
CA GLU A 479 4.63 -6.24 -28.00
C GLU A 479 5.21 -7.26 -26.99
N MET A 480 5.10 -8.56 -27.30
CA MET A 480 5.66 -9.64 -26.47
C MET A 480 7.18 -9.49 -26.30
N LEU A 481 7.92 -9.18 -27.36
CA LEU A 481 9.38 -9.01 -27.30
C LEU A 481 9.77 -7.79 -26.45
N LEU A 482 9.04 -6.68 -26.55
CA LEU A 482 9.22 -5.52 -25.66
C LEU A 482 8.94 -5.89 -24.20
N GLN A 483 7.86 -6.63 -23.91
CA GLN A 483 7.52 -7.14 -22.57
C GLN A 483 8.56 -8.12 -21.99
N LEU A 484 9.43 -8.70 -22.83
CA LEU A 484 10.57 -9.53 -22.41
C LEU A 484 11.89 -8.74 -22.24
N GLY A 485 11.86 -7.41 -22.39
CA GLY A 485 13.03 -6.53 -22.25
C GLY A 485 13.80 -6.28 -23.55
N CYS A 486 13.21 -6.56 -24.71
CA CYS A 486 13.78 -6.11 -25.97
C CYS A 486 13.68 -4.58 -26.08
N THR A 487 14.39 -3.98 -27.04
CA THR A 487 14.29 -2.53 -27.29
C THR A 487 13.99 -2.29 -28.75
N GLU A 488 13.34 -1.16 -29.06
CA GLU A 488 13.10 -0.73 -30.46
C GLU A 488 14.38 -0.69 -31.31
N LYS A 489 15.55 -0.44 -30.69
CA LYS A 489 16.84 -0.47 -31.39
C LYS A 489 17.30 -1.88 -31.77
N HIS A 490 16.83 -2.91 -31.07
CA HIS A 490 17.09 -4.31 -31.41
C HIS A 490 16.12 -4.83 -32.47
N LEU A 491 14.90 -4.30 -32.53
CA LEU A 491 13.85 -4.75 -33.46
C LEU A 491 13.90 -4.02 -34.81
N LYS A 492 14.38 -2.76 -34.85
CA LYS A 492 14.57 -2.04 -36.11
C LYS A 492 15.73 -2.59 -36.93
N LYS A 493 15.48 -2.76 -38.23
CA LYS A 493 16.54 -2.88 -39.23
C LYS A 493 17.46 -1.65 -39.11
N PHE A 494 18.78 -1.85 -39.12
CA PHE A 494 19.68 -0.73 -39.46
C PHE A 494 19.42 -0.41 -40.93
N SER A 495 18.54 0.57 -41.19
CA SER A 495 18.50 1.25 -42.47
C SER A 495 19.77 2.10 -42.57
N ASP A 496 20.59 1.82 -43.57
CA ASP A 496 21.95 2.33 -43.70
C ASP A 496 22.09 3.86 -43.78
N GLU A 497 23.33 4.30 -43.56
CA GLU A 497 23.91 5.58 -43.99
C GLU A 497 23.37 6.89 -43.37
N GLY A 498 23.92 7.19 -42.17
CA GLY A 498 24.08 8.55 -41.66
C GLY A 498 25.55 8.80 -41.31
N SER A 499 26.29 9.42 -42.23
CA SER A 499 27.73 9.68 -42.13
C SER A 499 28.16 10.45 -40.87
N TYR A 500 29.36 10.11 -40.34
CA TYR A 500 30.19 11.07 -39.61
C TYR A 500 30.38 12.33 -40.47
N ILE A 501 29.79 13.48 -40.12
CA ILE A 501 30.36 14.84 -40.25
C ILE A 501 29.60 15.77 -39.25
N ILE A 502 30.37 16.34 -38.30
CA ILE A 502 30.04 17.42 -37.33
C ILE A 502 28.97 17.08 -36.27
#